data_AF-A0A7V3JPM4-F1
#
_entry.id   AF-A0A7V3JPM4-F1
#
_cell.length_a   1.000
_cell.length_b   1.000
_cell.length_c   1.000
_cell.angle_alpha   90.00
_cell.angle_beta   90.00
_cell.angle_gamma   90.00
#
_symmetry.space_group_name_H-M   'P 1'
#
loop_
_entity.id
_entity.type
_entity.pdbx_description
1 polymer ?
#
loop_
_entity_poly.entity_id
_entity_poly.type
_entity_poly.pdbx_seq_one_letter_code
_entity_poly.pdbx_strand_id
1 'polypeptide(L)'
;MAYSLPTIPKPPKVKKKQVLLVANGDLRLSANQNCWPAQKAMEESLGEVVREMGYELIRAHPYKEGEGHGFISSQKEGMCVFAGIDPTAKLIVAEAVWQYSHHILAGLLSHRGPILTVANWSGQWPGLVGMLNLNGCLTKAGVKYSTLWSEDFRTDAVFRRKLRAWLEKGVVKHDMGHVTPLRKVKVPPQEARLGEALAQQLMRQKAIMGVFDEGCMGMYNAIIPDEVLNPMGVYKERLSQSALYYETTQVRDDEARAVMQWMLERGMKFVTGPNPETDLTEEQILTQCKMYIAALRIADDFGCHTIGIQYQQGLKDLLPASDLVEGMLNNTDRPPVLSRDGQRELYAGRALPHFNEVDECAGLDALMTHRIHTAMGQPPETTLHDVRWGDQDRSGTVPGYIWVFLISGSAPPA
;
A
#
# COMPACT_ATOMS: atom_id res chain seq x y z
N MET A 1 16.80 21.09 46.20
CA MET A 1 17.52 20.65 44.98
C MET A 1 16.89 21.33 43.78
N ALA A 2 17.69 21.96 42.91
CA ALA A 2 17.18 22.55 41.67
C ALA A 2 17.35 21.52 40.54
N TYR A 3 16.25 21.17 39.87
CA TYR A 3 16.30 20.30 38.70
C TYR A 3 16.83 21.09 37.49
N SER A 4 17.64 20.44 36.66
CA SER A 4 18.02 20.99 35.35
C SER A 4 16.85 20.80 34.38
N LEU A 5 16.38 21.89 33.77
CA LEU A 5 15.34 21.85 32.75
C LEU A 5 15.98 21.81 31.35
N PRO A 6 15.41 21.05 30.40
CA PRO A 6 15.93 21.01 29.04
C PRO A 6 15.73 22.34 28.32
N THR A 7 16.77 22.81 27.63
CA THR A 7 16.67 23.93 26.69
C THR A 7 16.13 23.43 25.36
N ILE A 8 14.97 23.95 24.93
CA ILE A 8 14.32 23.56 23.67
C ILE A 8 14.67 24.59 22.58
N PRO A 9 15.41 24.23 21.53
CA PRO A 9 15.67 25.11 20.39
C PRO A 9 14.36 25.51 19.70
N LYS A 10 14.22 26.79 19.36
CA LYS A 10 13.08 27.25 18.54
C LYS A 10 13.46 27.16 17.06
N PRO A 11 12.66 26.48 16.22
CA PRO A 11 12.94 26.42 14.80
C PRO A 11 12.78 27.81 14.15
N PRO A 12 13.53 28.10 13.07
CA PRO A 12 13.42 29.35 12.33
C PRO A 12 12.01 29.51 11.77
N LYS A 13 11.49 30.75 11.81
CA LYS A 13 10.18 31.10 11.25
C LYS A 13 10.30 31.44 9.76
N VAL A 14 9.37 30.93 8.97
CA VAL A 14 9.29 31.27 7.53
C VAL A 14 8.69 32.66 7.34
N LYS A 15 9.06 33.34 6.26
CA LYS A 15 8.45 34.62 5.86
C LYS A 15 7.02 34.39 5.34
N LYS A 16 6.20 35.46 5.32
CA LYS A 16 4.78 35.41 4.90
C LYS A 16 4.53 34.78 3.52
N LYS A 17 5.50 34.91 2.61
CA LYS A 17 5.45 34.39 1.23
C LYS A 17 6.36 33.19 1.00
N GLN A 18 6.84 32.55 2.06
CA GLN A 18 7.61 31.30 1.96
C GLN A 18 6.72 30.10 2.26
N VAL A 19 6.95 29.02 1.53
CA VAL A 19 6.28 27.73 1.68
C VAL A 19 7.36 26.67 1.79
N LEU A 20 7.23 25.76 2.74
CA LEU A 20 8.18 24.67 2.91
C LEU A 20 7.84 23.52 1.98
N LEU A 21 8.86 22.86 1.44
CA LEU A 21 8.75 21.62 0.69
C LEU A 21 9.52 20.51 1.40
N VAL A 22 8.86 19.38 1.59
CA VAL A 22 9.48 18.09 1.93
C VAL A 22 9.20 17.09 0.80
N ALA A 23 10.08 16.12 0.65
CA ALA A 23 9.97 15.05 -0.33
C ALA A 23 10.38 13.77 0.38
N ASN A 24 9.46 12.83 0.48
CA ASN A 24 9.70 11.56 1.14
C ASN A 24 10.12 10.50 0.14
N GLY A 25 10.86 9.51 0.60
CA GLY A 25 11.36 8.44 -0.25
C GLY A 25 11.04 7.04 0.28
N ASP A 26 11.53 6.09 -0.49
CA ASP A 26 11.60 4.67 -0.14
C ASP A 26 12.70 4.45 0.91
N LEU A 27 12.67 3.31 1.59
CA LEU A 27 13.76 2.87 2.46
C LEU A 27 14.94 2.32 1.64
N ARG A 28 14.68 1.80 0.44
CA ARG A 28 15.68 1.22 -0.47
C ARG A 28 16.44 2.33 -1.19
N LEU A 29 17.76 2.36 -1.01
CA LEU A 29 18.66 3.34 -1.62
C LEU A 29 18.56 3.36 -3.16
N SER A 30 18.54 2.19 -3.80
CA SER A 30 18.48 2.07 -5.25
C SER A 30 17.19 2.66 -5.83
N ALA A 31 16.05 2.44 -5.16
CA ALA A 31 14.77 3.04 -5.57
C ALA A 31 14.83 4.57 -5.52
N ASN A 32 15.39 5.13 -4.45
CA ASN A 32 15.56 6.57 -4.30
C ASN A 32 16.50 7.17 -5.35
N GLN A 33 17.65 6.53 -5.62
CA GLN A 33 18.59 6.98 -6.65
C GLN A 33 17.94 6.98 -8.04
N ASN A 34 17.22 5.91 -8.38
CA ASN A 34 16.56 5.78 -9.67
C ASN A 34 15.45 6.82 -9.88
N CYS A 35 14.71 7.17 -8.83
CA CYS A 35 13.57 8.10 -8.93
C CYS A 35 13.96 9.57 -8.71
N TRP A 36 15.16 9.84 -8.20
CA TRP A 36 15.60 11.20 -7.88
C TRP A 36 15.53 12.18 -9.08
N PRO A 37 15.95 11.82 -10.30
CA PRO A 37 15.83 12.73 -11.44
C PRO A 37 14.38 13.20 -11.70
N ALA A 38 13.40 12.29 -11.56
CA ALA A 38 11.99 12.61 -11.74
C ALA A 38 11.47 13.54 -10.63
N GLN A 39 11.86 13.27 -9.37
CA GLN A 39 11.52 14.14 -8.24
C GLN A 39 12.11 15.54 -8.41
N LYS A 40 13.39 15.64 -8.76
CA LYS A 40 14.06 16.93 -8.96
C LYS A 40 13.36 17.76 -10.05
N ALA A 41 13.04 17.16 -11.19
CA ALA A 41 12.32 17.83 -12.27
C ALA A 41 10.92 18.30 -11.84
N MET A 42 10.21 17.49 -11.06
CA MET A 42 8.91 17.85 -10.49
C MET A 42 9.03 19.05 -9.52
N GLU A 43 10.04 19.06 -8.66
CA GLU A 43 10.30 20.15 -7.71
C GLU A 43 10.69 21.45 -8.40
N GLU A 44 11.51 21.39 -9.45
CA GLU A 44 11.86 22.55 -10.27
C GLU A 44 10.63 23.16 -10.94
N SER A 45 9.81 22.33 -11.60
CA SER A 45 8.55 22.76 -12.22
C SER A 45 7.58 23.35 -11.19
N LEU A 46 7.41 22.71 -10.04
CA LEU A 46 6.57 23.22 -8.96
C LEU A 46 7.10 24.56 -8.40
N GLY A 47 8.42 24.67 -8.23
CA GLY A 47 9.09 25.89 -7.78
C GLY A 47 8.87 27.07 -8.73
N GLU A 48 8.93 26.84 -10.04
CA GLU A 48 8.60 27.85 -11.05
C GLU A 48 7.17 28.36 -10.88
N VAL A 49 6.20 27.45 -10.79
CA VAL A 49 4.77 27.80 -10.66
C VAL A 49 4.50 28.55 -9.35
N VAL A 50 5.08 28.12 -8.23
CA VAL A 50 4.94 28.79 -6.93
C VAL A 50 5.54 30.21 -6.98
N ARG A 51 6.69 30.37 -7.65
CA ARG A 51 7.35 31.68 -7.86
C ARG A 51 6.50 32.63 -8.70
N GLU A 52 5.91 32.15 -9.80
CA GLU A 52 4.97 32.94 -10.61
C GLU A 52 3.74 33.41 -9.82
N MET A 53 3.37 32.70 -8.76
CA MET A 53 2.27 33.07 -7.87
C MET A 53 2.71 34.01 -6.72
N GLY A 54 3.97 34.45 -6.71
CA GLY A 54 4.51 35.40 -5.74
C GLY A 54 4.87 34.77 -4.39
N TYR A 55 5.17 33.47 -4.38
CA TYR A 55 5.68 32.74 -3.21
C TYR A 55 7.06 32.16 -3.50
N GLU A 56 7.82 31.87 -2.46
CA GLU A 56 9.13 31.22 -2.52
C GLU A 56 8.99 29.82 -1.94
N LEU A 57 9.43 28.80 -2.70
CA LEU A 57 9.42 27.41 -2.28
C LEU A 57 10.78 27.07 -1.65
N ILE A 58 10.78 26.72 -0.37
CA ILE A 58 11.98 26.43 0.41
C ILE A 58 12.01 24.94 0.71
N ARG A 59 13.00 24.23 0.15
CA ARG A 59 13.23 22.84 0.52
C ARG A 59 13.71 22.75 1.96
N ALA A 60 13.04 21.92 2.77
CA ALA A 60 13.28 21.82 4.21
C ALA A 60 14.44 20.89 4.61
N HIS A 61 15.05 20.20 3.65
CA HIS A 61 16.13 19.24 3.86
C HIS A 61 17.04 19.20 2.62
N PRO A 62 18.35 18.93 2.80
CA PRO A 62 19.32 19.03 1.71
C PRO A 62 19.29 17.81 0.77
N TYR A 63 19.89 17.99 -0.41
CA TYR A 63 20.35 16.84 -1.20
C TYR A 63 21.51 16.14 -0.48
N LYS A 64 21.52 14.81 -0.48
CA LYS A 64 22.54 13.99 0.19
C LYS A 64 23.52 13.47 -0.87
N GLU A 65 24.63 14.19 -1.08
CA GLU A 65 25.66 13.83 -2.07
C GLU A 65 26.15 12.38 -1.93
N GLY A 66 26.33 11.91 -0.69
CA GLY A 66 26.77 10.53 -0.42
C GLY A 66 25.73 9.45 -0.74
N GLU A 67 24.44 9.80 -0.79
CA GLU A 67 23.34 8.86 -1.10
C GLU A 67 22.86 9.01 -2.56
N GLY A 68 23.18 10.11 -3.23
CA GLY A 68 22.79 10.36 -4.62
C GLY A 68 21.31 10.78 -4.80
N HIS A 69 20.65 11.19 -3.71
CA HIS A 69 19.25 11.65 -3.75
C HIS A 69 18.96 12.70 -2.66
N GLY A 70 17.82 13.39 -2.80
CA GLY A 70 17.37 14.36 -1.81
C GLY A 70 16.21 13.89 -0.94
N PHE A 71 15.73 12.65 -1.03
CA PHE A 71 14.59 12.19 -0.22
C PHE A 71 14.90 12.01 1.26
N ILE A 72 13.87 12.20 2.10
CA ILE A 72 13.85 11.67 3.47
C ILE A 72 13.63 10.14 3.39
N SER A 73 14.53 9.35 3.94
CA SER A 73 14.54 7.88 3.78
C SER A 73 14.45 7.11 5.10
N SER A 74 14.15 7.79 6.21
CA SER A 74 13.87 7.13 7.49
C SER A 74 13.00 7.98 8.42
N GLN A 75 12.34 7.35 9.38
CA GLN A 75 11.62 8.06 10.44
C GLN A 75 12.54 8.95 11.29
N LYS A 76 13.77 8.49 11.57
CA LYS A 76 14.75 9.31 12.30
C LYS A 76 15.04 10.61 11.56
N GLU A 77 15.32 10.52 10.26
CA GLU A 77 15.58 11.68 9.43
C GLU A 77 14.35 12.60 9.36
N GLY A 78 13.16 12.04 9.15
CA GLY A 78 11.92 12.81 9.19
C GLY A 78 11.72 13.55 10.51
N MET A 79 11.94 12.91 11.65
CA MET A 79 11.83 13.58 12.96
C MET A 79 12.83 14.71 13.11
N CYS A 80 14.08 14.54 12.63
CA CYS A 80 15.07 15.61 12.63
C CYS A 80 14.62 16.80 11.76
N VAL A 81 14.07 16.54 10.56
CA VAL A 81 13.55 17.58 9.68
C VAL A 81 12.40 18.33 10.36
N PHE A 82 11.40 17.63 10.87
CA PHE A 82 10.23 18.28 11.48
C PHE A 82 10.54 19.01 12.79
N ALA A 83 11.57 18.59 13.53
CA ALA A 83 12.08 19.34 14.68
C ALA A 83 12.76 20.67 14.27
N GLY A 84 13.30 20.75 13.05
CA GLY A 84 14.05 21.89 12.54
C GLY A 84 13.24 22.92 11.75
N ILE A 85 11.99 22.65 11.40
CA ILE A 85 11.16 23.55 10.57
C ILE A 85 10.11 24.32 11.36
N ASP A 86 9.59 25.40 10.77
CA ASP A 86 8.48 26.14 11.34
C ASP A 86 7.20 25.27 11.39
N PRO A 87 6.71 24.88 12.58
CA PRO A 87 5.56 23.98 12.71
C PRO A 87 4.23 24.61 12.29
N THR A 88 4.21 25.90 11.93
CA THR A 88 3.01 26.62 11.50
C THR A 88 3.06 27.04 10.03
N ALA A 89 4.15 26.73 9.33
CA ALA A 89 4.31 27.07 7.92
C ALA A 89 3.34 26.31 7.01
N LYS A 90 3.02 26.89 5.85
CA LYS A 90 2.46 26.11 4.74
C LYS A 90 3.49 25.08 4.32
N LEU A 91 3.09 23.82 4.26
CA LEU A 91 3.96 22.69 3.95
C LEU A 91 3.42 21.95 2.73
N ILE A 92 4.28 21.80 1.73
CA ILE A 92 4.05 20.94 0.58
C ILE A 92 4.84 19.65 0.79
N VAL A 93 4.16 18.51 0.66
CA VAL A 93 4.80 17.20 0.50
C VAL A 93 4.73 16.85 -0.97
N ALA A 94 5.87 16.83 -1.66
CA ALA A 94 5.97 16.59 -3.10
C ALA A 94 6.45 15.17 -3.38
N GLU A 95 5.66 14.39 -4.13
CA GLU A 95 5.89 12.97 -4.38
C GLU A 95 5.93 12.64 -5.88
N ALA A 96 7.10 12.22 -6.37
CA ALA A 96 7.27 11.59 -7.68
C ALA A 96 7.61 10.09 -7.58
N VAL A 97 7.61 9.53 -6.37
CA VAL A 97 8.09 8.18 -6.08
C VAL A 97 7.14 7.44 -5.12
N TRP A 98 7.30 6.12 -5.03
CA TRP A 98 6.76 5.34 -3.92
C TRP A 98 7.54 5.70 -2.65
N GLN A 99 6.81 5.93 -1.56
CA GLN A 99 7.40 6.44 -0.33
C GLN A 99 6.83 5.71 0.87
N TYR A 100 7.62 5.64 1.94
CA TYR A 100 7.23 4.97 3.17
C TYR A 100 6.68 6.02 4.14
N SER A 101 5.35 6.11 4.24
CA SER A 101 4.64 7.22 4.93
C SER A 101 5.11 7.42 6.36
N HIS A 102 5.48 6.35 7.07
CA HIS A 102 5.96 6.40 8.45
C HIS A 102 7.24 7.24 8.63
N HIS A 103 8.03 7.47 7.58
CA HIS A 103 9.19 8.36 7.64
C HIS A 103 8.82 9.78 8.07
N ILE A 104 7.68 10.29 7.59
CA ILE A 104 7.27 11.68 7.84
C ILE A 104 5.94 11.82 8.58
N LEU A 105 5.13 10.77 8.69
CA LEU A 105 3.79 10.83 9.29
C LEU A 105 3.83 11.41 10.71
N ALA A 106 4.74 10.97 11.58
CA ALA A 106 4.84 11.50 12.94
C ALA A 106 5.21 13.00 12.97
N GLY A 107 5.98 13.48 12.00
CA GLY A 107 6.28 14.88 11.83
C GLY A 107 5.04 15.67 11.41
N LEU A 108 4.31 15.16 10.43
CA LEU A 108 3.05 15.73 9.95
C LEU A 108 1.96 15.78 11.03
N LEU A 109 1.90 14.79 11.93
CA LEU A 109 0.98 14.79 13.08
C LEU A 109 1.23 15.99 14.02
N SER A 110 2.49 16.39 14.17
CA SER A 110 2.88 17.52 15.03
C SER A 110 2.79 18.89 14.34
N HIS A 111 2.68 18.87 13.00
CA HIS A 111 2.62 20.08 12.18
C HIS A 111 1.24 20.74 12.29
N ARG A 112 1.23 22.05 12.50
CA ARG A 112 0.01 22.85 12.73
C ARG A 112 -0.35 23.75 11.55
N GLY A 113 0.55 23.91 10.59
CA GLY A 113 0.28 24.67 9.38
C GLY A 113 -0.52 23.87 8.33
N PRO A 114 -1.04 24.54 7.29
CA PRO A 114 -1.70 23.84 6.19
C PRO A 114 -0.76 22.88 5.46
N ILE A 115 -1.24 21.67 5.18
CA ILE A 115 -0.52 20.64 4.43
C ILE A 115 -1.16 20.50 3.04
N LEU A 116 -0.31 20.45 2.01
CA LEU A 116 -0.67 20.08 0.65
C LEU A 116 0.20 18.91 0.20
N THR A 117 -0.43 17.79 -0.16
CA THR A 117 0.25 16.73 -0.90
C THR A 117 0.16 17.03 -2.39
N VAL A 118 1.28 16.91 -3.10
CA VAL A 118 1.38 17.15 -4.55
C VAL A 118 2.08 15.96 -5.19
N ALA A 119 1.53 15.43 -6.28
CA ALA A 119 2.17 14.37 -7.06
C ALA A 119 2.28 14.69 -8.54
N ASN A 120 3.24 14.05 -9.22
CA ASN A 120 3.23 13.94 -10.67
C ASN A 120 2.10 13.00 -11.13
N TRP A 121 1.65 13.13 -12.38
CA TRP A 121 0.79 12.14 -13.04
C TRP A 121 1.62 11.35 -14.05
N SER A 122 2.07 10.13 -13.70
CA SER A 122 2.99 9.33 -14.51
C SER A 122 2.77 7.83 -14.28
N GLY A 123 2.81 7.02 -15.35
CA GLY A 123 2.87 5.56 -15.22
C GLY A 123 4.25 5.01 -14.92
N GLN A 124 5.28 5.75 -15.30
CA GLN A 124 6.66 5.33 -15.10
C GLN A 124 7.05 5.50 -13.63
N TRP A 125 6.68 6.64 -13.03
CA TRP A 125 7.12 7.04 -11.69
C TRP A 125 5.95 7.05 -10.71
N PRO A 126 5.97 6.24 -9.63
CA PRO A 126 4.79 5.96 -8.81
C PRO A 126 4.45 7.05 -7.76
N GLY A 127 4.61 8.33 -8.09
CA GLY A 127 4.29 9.43 -7.19
C GLY A 127 2.82 9.49 -6.79
N LEU A 128 1.89 9.10 -7.68
CA LEU A 128 0.47 8.99 -7.33
C LEU A 128 0.22 7.94 -6.25
N VAL A 129 0.83 6.77 -6.40
CA VAL A 129 0.69 5.65 -5.44
C VAL A 129 1.27 6.07 -4.09
N GLY A 130 2.48 6.64 -4.08
CA GLY A 130 3.11 7.17 -2.87
C GLY A 130 2.27 8.25 -2.18
N MET A 131 1.73 9.20 -2.95
CA MET A 131 0.86 10.25 -2.41
C MET A 131 -0.45 9.69 -1.85
N LEU A 132 -1.09 8.73 -2.53
CA LEU A 132 -2.34 8.10 -2.07
C LEU A 132 -2.13 7.33 -0.76
N ASN A 133 -1.02 6.62 -0.61
CA ASN A 133 -0.64 5.98 0.65
C ASN A 133 -0.52 7.02 1.79
N LEU A 134 0.21 8.12 1.56
CA LEU A 134 0.33 9.19 2.56
C LEU A 134 -1.02 9.82 2.91
N ASN A 135 -1.85 10.07 1.90
CA ASN A 135 -3.19 10.63 2.08
C ASN A 135 -4.09 9.69 2.91
N GLY A 136 -4.01 8.38 2.67
CA GLY A 136 -4.67 7.37 3.49
C GLY A 136 -4.21 7.44 4.94
N CYS A 137 -2.89 7.58 5.17
CA CYS A 137 -2.31 7.69 6.50
C CYS A 137 -2.79 8.96 7.23
N LEU A 138 -2.78 10.11 6.54
CA LEU A 138 -3.23 11.39 7.09
C LEU A 138 -4.73 11.37 7.40
N THR A 139 -5.54 10.79 6.51
CA THR A 139 -6.98 10.61 6.73
C THR A 139 -7.24 9.76 7.96
N LYS A 140 -6.61 8.58 8.04
CA LYS A 140 -6.73 7.69 9.20
C LYS A 140 -6.31 8.38 10.50
N ALA A 141 -5.24 9.18 10.46
CA ALA A 141 -4.75 9.90 11.62
C ALA A 141 -5.55 11.19 11.95
N GLY A 142 -6.58 11.53 11.18
CA GLY A 142 -7.39 12.74 11.39
C GLY A 142 -6.65 14.05 11.07
N VAL A 143 -5.54 13.99 10.34
CA VAL A 143 -4.78 15.18 9.92
C VAL A 143 -5.43 15.80 8.70
N LYS A 144 -5.69 17.12 8.75
CA LYS A 144 -6.26 17.84 7.62
C LYS A 144 -5.19 18.13 6.57
N TYR A 145 -5.47 17.78 5.32
CA TYR A 145 -4.61 18.05 4.18
C TYR A 145 -5.44 18.46 2.96
N SER A 146 -4.77 19.02 1.96
CA SER A 146 -5.27 19.18 0.59
C SER A 146 -4.41 18.36 -0.35
N THR A 147 -4.92 18.05 -1.53
CA THR A 147 -4.20 17.25 -2.52
C THR A 147 -4.33 17.85 -3.90
N LEU A 148 -3.23 17.88 -4.65
CA LEU A 148 -3.17 18.22 -6.06
C LEU A 148 -2.26 17.24 -6.80
N TRP A 149 -2.50 17.09 -8.09
CA TRP A 149 -1.64 16.36 -9.01
C TRP A 149 -1.81 16.97 -10.39
N SER A 150 -0.86 16.71 -11.28
CA SER A 150 -0.96 17.08 -12.68
C SER A 150 0.18 16.43 -13.48
N GLU A 151 -0.03 16.25 -14.78
CA GLU A 151 1.01 15.84 -15.72
C GLU A 151 2.00 17.00 -15.98
N ASP A 152 1.50 18.22 -16.18
CA ASP A 152 2.32 19.44 -16.34
C ASP A 152 1.78 20.61 -15.51
N PHE A 153 2.49 20.92 -14.43
CA PHE A 153 2.12 21.98 -13.48
C PHE A 153 2.07 23.38 -14.10
N ARG A 154 2.79 23.61 -15.21
CA ARG A 154 2.90 24.93 -15.83
C ARG A 154 1.73 25.24 -16.75
N THR A 155 1.16 24.22 -17.39
CA THR A 155 0.10 24.38 -18.39
C THR A 155 -1.29 23.99 -17.87
N ASP A 156 -1.38 23.16 -16.82
CA ASP A 156 -2.67 22.79 -16.23
C ASP A 156 -3.32 23.98 -15.47
N ALA A 157 -4.30 24.60 -16.13
CA ALA A 157 -5.05 25.72 -15.57
C ALA A 157 -5.88 25.36 -14.33
N VAL A 158 -6.33 24.11 -14.20
CA VAL A 158 -7.08 23.64 -13.02
C VAL A 158 -6.14 23.48 -11.84
N PHE A 159 -5.00 22.83 -12.04
CA PHE A 159 -3.94 22.71 -11.04
C PHE A 159 -3.52 24.10 -10.54
N ARG A 160 -3.13 25.01 -11.46
CA ARG A 160 -2.65 26.34 -11.11
C ARG A 160 -3.67 27.16 -10.33
N ARG A 161 -4.96 27.09 -10.71
CA ARG A 161 -6.05 27.77 -9.99
C ARG A 161 -6.20 27.23 -8.56
N LYS A 162 -6.18 25.90 -8.38
CA LYS A 162 -6.32 25.28 -7.07
C LYS A 162 -5.08 25.51 -6.19
N LEU A 163 -3.88 25.47 -6.77
CA LEU A 163 -2.63 25.79 -6.06
C LEU A 163 -2.64 27.23 -5.55
N ARG A 164 -3.05 28.20 -6.37
CA ARG A 164 -3.22 29.60 -5.93
C ARG A 164 -4.18 29.72 -4.74
N ALA A 165 -5.34 29.06 -4.83
CA ALA A 165 -6.32 29.05 -3.75
C ALA A 165 -5.74 28.47 -2.44
N TRP A 166 -4.94 27.41 -2.53
CA TRP A 166 -4.26 26.84 -1.37
C TRP A 166 -3.16 27.75 -0.82
N LEU A 167 -2.34 28.37 -1.67
CA LEU A 167 -1.31 29.32 -1.23
C LEU A 167 -1.91 30.51 -0.48
N GLU A 168 -3.09 30.98 -0.87
CA GLU A 168 -3.80 32.08 -0.23
C GLU A 168 -4.56 31.66 1.03
N LYS A 169 -5.28 30.53 0.99
CA LYS A 169 -6.27 30.15 2.02
C LYS A 169 -5.91 28.91 2.83
N GLY A 170 -4.90 28.15 2.41
CA GLY A 170 -4.48 26.90 3.03
C GLY A 170 -5.38 25.70 2.75
N VAL A 171 -6.31 25.78 1.78
CA VAL A 171 -7.26 24.70 1.49
C VAL A 171 -7.60 24.63 0.00
N VAL A 172 -7.68 23.41 -0.52
CA VAL A 172 -8.28 23.08 -1.83
C VAL A 172 -9.67 22.48 -1.60
N LYS A 173 -10.63 22.85 -2.44
CA LYS A 173 -11.95 22.19 -2.52
C LYS A 173 -12.06 21.44 -3.84
N HIS A 174 -12.44 20.17 -3.76
CA HIS A 174 -12.75 19.32 -4.91
C HIS A 174 -14.26 19.15 -5.04
N ASP A 175 -14.74 19.01 -6.28
CA ASP A 175 -16.14 18.72 -6.52
C ASP A 175 -16.43 17.24 -6.23
N MET A 176 -17.39 17.01 -5.34
CA MET A 176 -17.83 15.69 -4.90
C MET A 176 -19.26 15.39 -5.37
N GLY A 177 -19.79 16.15 -6.35
CA GLY A 177 -21.15 15.99 -6.86
C GLY A 177 -21.45 14.61 -7.47
N HIS A 178 -20.42 13.85 -7.84
CA HIS A 178 -20.53 12.47 -8.33
C HIS A 178 -20.74 11.44 -7.21
N VAL A 179 -20.53 11.80 -5.93
CA VAL A 179 -20.67 10.88 -4.79
C VAL A 179 -22.09 10.96 -4.20
N THR A 180 -22.73 9.80 -4.04
CA THR A 180 -24.06 9.69 -3.43
C THR A 180 -23.98 9.03 -2.05
N PRO A 181 -24.49 9.66 -0.98
CA PRO A 181 -24.58 9.02 0.33
C PRO A 181 -25.44 7.75 0.29
N LEU A 182 -24.98 6.66 0.90
CA LEU A 182 -25.68 5.36 0.91
C LEU A 182 -27.14 5.47 1.36
N ARG A 183 -27.45 6.33 2.35
CA ARG A 183 -28.83 6.59 2.82
C ARG A 183 -29.80 7.10 1.75
N LYS A 184 -29.30 7.56 0.60
CA LYS A 184 -30.08 8.01 -0.56
C LYS A 184 -30.20 6.94 -1.65
N VAL A 185 -29.47 5.82 -1.51
CA VAL A 185 -29.49 4.71 -2.45
C VAL A 185 -30.57 3.72 -2.02
N LYS A 186 -31.45 3.33 -2.94
CA LYS A 186 -32.46 2.29 -2.69
C LYS A 186 -31.82 0.92 -2.89
N VAL A 187 -31.44 0.27 -1.80
CA VAL A 187 -30.96 -1.13 -1.82
C VAL A 187 -32.16 -2.07 -2.00
N PRO A 188 -32.13 -3.03 -2.95
CA PRO A 188 -33.25 -3.93 -3.11
C PRO A 188 -33.40 -4.89 -1.91
N PRO A 189 -34.63 -5.37 -1.60
CA PRO A 189 -34.89 -6.05 -0.34
C PRO A 189 -34.19 -7.40 -0.16
N GLN A 190 -33.80 -8.06 -1.25
CA GLN A 190 -33.14 -9.38 -1.16
C GLN A 190 -31.68 -9.23 -0.72
N GLU A 191 -30.97 -8.29 -1.34
CA GLU A 191 -29.58 -7.95 -1.06
C GLU A 191 -29.45 -7.35 0.34
N ALA A 192 -30.41 -6.53 0.78
CA ALA A 192 -30.46 -6.03 2.16
C ALA A 192 -30.55 -7.17 3.18
N ARG A 193 -31.47 -8.13 2.96
CA ARG A 193 -31.61 -9.32 3.83
C ARG A 193 -30.36 -10.20 3.81
N LEU A 194 -29.74 -10.38 2.65
CA LEU A 194 -28.50 -11.15 2.52
C LEU A 194 -27.37 -10.48 3.33
N GLY A 195 -27.18 -9.17 3.17
CA GLY A 195 -26.17 -8.40 3.89
C GLY A 195 -26.36 -8.49 5.41
N GLU A 196 -27.59 -8.33 5.90
CA GLU A 196 -27.92 -8.48 7.32
C GLU A 196 -27.63 -9.91 7.84
N ALA A 197 -28.00 -10.93 7.07
CA ALA A 197 -27.76 -12.32 7.44
C ALA A 197 -26.25 -12.66 7.48
N LEU A 198 -25.47 -12.20 6.50
CA LEU A 198 -24.02 -12.37 6.46
C LEU A 198 -23.33 -11.63 7.61
N ALA A 199 -23.78 -10.41 7.93
CA ALA A 199 -23.27 -9.66 9.07
C ALA A 199 -23.54 -10.39 10.40
N GLN A 200 -24.77 -10.88 10.62
CA GLN A 200 -25.11 -11.67 11.80
C GLN A 200 -24.30 -12.96 11.89
N GLN A 201 -24.09 -13.64 10.76
CA GLN A 201 -23.26 -14.83 10.69
C GLN A 201 -21.81 -14.52 11.09
N LEU A 202 -21.21 -13.47 10.53
CA LEU A 202 -19.84 -13.06 10.86
C LEU A 202 -19.71 -12.72 12.35
N MET A 203 -20.65 -11.96 12.90
CA MET A 203 -20.66 -11.62 14.33
C MET A 203 -20.73 -12.85 15.24
N ARG A 204 -21.50 -13.89 14.83
CA ARG A 204 -21.68 -15.10 15.62
C ARG A 204 -20.52 -16.09 15.47
N GLN A 205 -20.09 -16.35 14.24
CA GLN A 205 -19.08 -17.36 13.91
C GLN A 205 -17.66 -16.82 14.05
N LYS A 206 -17.50 -15.50 13.95
CA LYS A 206 -16.24 -14.78 13.97
C LYS A 206 -15.36 -15.14 12.77
N ALA A 207 -14.34 -14.33 12.52
CA ALA A 207 -13.29 -14.63 11.56
C ALA A 207 -11.93 -14.28 12.15
N ILE A 208 -10.92 -15.04 11.75
CA ILE A 208 -9.53 -14.81 12.14
C ILE A 208 -8.77 -14.34 10.90
N MET A 209 -8.13 -13.18 11.00
CA MET A 209 -7.20 -12.62 10.01
C MET A 209 -5.78 -12.91 10.50
N GLY A 210 -5.07 -13.80 9.82
CA GLY A 210 -3.67 -14.08 10.11
C GLY A 210 -2.77 -13.02 9.49
N VAL A 211 -2.00 -12.30 10.30
CA VAL A 211 -1.11 -11.24 9.84
C VAL A 211 0.33 -11.66 10.09
N PHE A 212 1.10 -11.96 9.04
CA PHE A 212 2.52 -12.31 9.16
C PHE A 212 3.38 -11.06 9.23
N ASP A 213 3.67 -10.62 10.47
CA ASP A 213 4.21 -9.30 10.85
C ASP A 213 3.33 -8.14 10.33
N GLU A 214 3.07 -7.13 11.16
CA GLU A 214 2.13 -6.04 10.82
C GLU A 214 2.88 -4.79 10.31
N GLY A 215 2.29 -4.08 9.35
CA GLY A 215 2.77 -2.76 8.93
C GLY A 215 3.87 -2.79 7.87
N CYS A 216 3.66 -3.52 6.76
CA CYS A 216 4.53 -3.51 5.59
C CYS A 216 4.91 -2.08 5.18
N MET A 217 6.21 -1.84 5.02
CA MET A 217 6.78 -0.53 4.64
C MET A 217 6.31 0.66 5.52
N GLY A 218 5.78 0.37 6.71
CA GLY A 218 5.13 1.33 7.60
C GLY A 218 3.91 2.01 6.99
N MET A 219 3.12 1.29 6.18
CA MET A 219 1.81 1.71 5.70
C MET A 219 0.81 1.79 6.87
N TYR A 220 0.85 2.91 7.59
CA TYR A 220 -0.01 3.15 8.74
C TYR A 220 -1.51 3.06 8.38
N ASN A 221 -1.90 3.47 7.18
CA ASN A 221 -3.27 3.35 6.68
C ASN A 221 -3.75 1.90 6.56
N ALA A 222 -2.85 0.97 6.27
CA ALA A 222 -3.15 -0.42 5.98
C ALA A 222 -3.42 -1.26 7.24
N ILE A 223 -3.03 -0.74 8.41
CA ILE A 223 -3.26 -1.38 9.71
C ILE A 223 -4.64 -1.00 10.25
N ILE A 224 -5.46 -1.92 10.72
CA ILE A 224 -6.73 -1.64 11.40
C ILE A 224 -6.55 -1.84 12.91
N PRO A 225 -6.81 -0.84 13.76
CA PRO A 225 -6.79 -1.05 15.22
C PRO A 225 -7.79 -2.13 15.65
N ASP A 226 -7.39 -3.00 16.59
CA ASP A 226 -8.24 -4.09 17.10
C ASP A 226 -9.57 -3.58 17.66
N GLU A 227 -9.57 -2.40 18.29
CA GLU A 227 -10.77 -1.76 18.86
C GLU A 227 -11.80 -1.37 17.79
N VAL A 228 -11.35 -1.21 16.54
CA VAL A 228 -12.22 -0.94 15.38
C VAL A 228 -12.60 -2.23 14.68
N LEU A 229 -11.67 -3.19 14.58
CA LEU A 229 -11.87 -4.46 13.88
C LEU A 229 -12.76 -5.46 14.65
N ASN A 230 -12.50 -5.65 15.94
CA ASN A 230 -13.17 -6.67 16.77
C ASN A 230 -14.71 -6.50 16.83
N PRO A 231 -15.27 -5.28 16.91
CA PRO A 231 -16.72 -5.07 16.85
C PRO A 231 -17.38 -5.54 15.55
N MET A 232 -16.61 -5.78 14.48
CA MET A 232 -17.10 -6.33 13.21
C MET A 232 -17.06 -7.86 13.18
N GLY A 233 -16.66 -8.52 14.28
CA GLY A 233 -16.56 -9.98 14.37
C GLY A 233 -15.29 -10.56 13.74
N VAL A 234 -14.33 -9.72 13.37
CA VAL A 234 -13.03 -10.12 12.81
C VAL A 234 -11.95 -9.86 13.86
N TYR A 235 -11.02 -10.80 14.03
CA TYR A 235 -9.95 -10.76 15.03
C TYR A 235 -8.63 -11.08 14.36
N LYS A 236 -7.53 -10.53 14.87
CA LYS A 236 -6.20 -10.81 14.33
C LYS A 236 -5.50 -11.95 15.04
N GLU A 237 -4.97 -12.89 14.26
CA GLU A 237 -3.90 -13.77 14.71
C GLU A 237 -2.57 -13.15 14.27
N ARG A 238 -1.68 -12.89 15.23
CA ARG A 238 -0.39 -12.22 14.98
C ARG A 238 0.68 -13.26 14.69
N LEU A 239 0.83 -13.58 13.41
CA LEU A 239 1.78 -14.56 12.91
C LEU A 239 3.14 -13.90 12.68
N SER A 240 4.21 -14.70 12.68
CA SER A 240 5.58 -14.22 12.45
C SER A 240 6.09 -14.65 11.10
N GLN A 241 6.71 -13.74 10.34
CA GLN A 241 7.40 -14.13 9.10
C GLN A 241 8.58 -15.07 9.36
N SER A 242 9.21 -15.02 10.55
CA SER A 242 10.24 -15.98 10.92
C SER A 242 9.68 -17.40 11.07
N ALA A 243 8.45 -17.54 11.55
CA ALA A 243 7.76 -18.83 11.61
C ALA A 243 7.41 -19.33 10.20
N LEU A 244 6.96 -18.43 9.32
CA LEU A 244 6.71 -18.78 7.91
C LEU A 244 7.99 -19.21 7.19
N TYR A 245 9.09 -18.49 7.40
CA TYR A 245 10.41 -18.88 6.89
C TYR A 245 10.81 -20.26 7.39
N TYR A 246 10.77 -20.48 8.71
CA TYR A 246 11.12 -21.77 9.30
C TYR A 246 10.27 -22.89 8.71
N GLU A 247 8.94 -22.74 8.68
CA GLU A 247 8.03 -23.74 8.10
C GLU A 247 8.35 -24.00 6.63
N THR A 248 8.63 -22.97 5.84
CA THR A 248 9.02 -23.10 4.42
C THR A 248 10.24 -24.01 4.26
N THR A 249 11.23 -23.92 5.17
CA THR A 249 12.41 -24.80 5.14
C THR A 249 12.12 -26.24 5.56
N GLN A 250 11.00 -26.50 6.24
CA GLN A 250 10.61 -27.84 6.66
C GLN A 250 9.78 -28.59 5.61
N VAL A 251 9.20 -27.89 4.63
CA VAL A 251 8.43 -28.51 3.55
C VAL A 251 9.35 -29.33 2.65
N ARG A 252 8.93 -30.57 2.36
CA ARG A 252 9.69 -31.50 1.54
C ARG A 252 9.69 -31.10 0.07
N ASP A 253 10.77 -31.43 -0.62
CA ASP A 253 10.94 -31.11 -2.05
C ASP A 253 9.90 -31.80 -2.93
N ASP A 254 9.47 -33.02 -2.60
CA ASP A 254 8.48 -33.75 -3.40
C ASP A 254 7.09 -33.13 -3.32
N GLU A 255 6.71 -32.55 -2.18
CA GLU A 255 5.47 -31.79 -2.04
C GLU A 255 5.49 -30.53 -2.92
N ALA A 256 6.61 -29.79 -2.90
CA ALA A 256 6.79 -28.61 -3.73
C ALA A 256 6.78 -28.92 -5.23
N ARG A 257 7.42 -30.03 -5.63
CA ARG A 257 7.39 -30.51 -7.02
C ARG A 257 5.98 -30.90 -7.46
N ALA A 258 5.18 -31.52 -6.58
CA ALA A 258 3.79 -31.84 -6.89
C ALA A 258 2.94 -30.58 -7.15
N VAL A 259 3.12 -29.54 -6.34
CA VAL A 259 2.49 -28.22 -6.54
C VAL A 259 2.89 -27.60 -7.88
N MET A 260 4.20 -27.60 -8.20
CA MET A 260 4.71 -27.09 -9.46
C MET A 260 4.17 -27.88 -10.67
N GLN A 261 4.19 -29.20 -10.59
CA GLN A 261 3.71 -30.09 -11.65
C GLN A 261 2.21 -29.89 -11.91
N TRP A 262 1.41 -29.73 -10.86
CA TRP A 262 -0.02 -29.43 -10.96
C TRP A 262 -0.27 -28.16 -11.77
N MET A 263 0.55 -27.11 -11.57
CA MET A 263 0.44 -25.85 -12.32
C MET A 263 0.83 -26.03 -13.79
N LEU A 264 1.90 -26.78 -14.07
CA LEU A 264 2.35 -27.08 -15.43
C LEU A 264 1.29 -27.86 -16.22
N GLU A 265 0.64 -28.84 -15.59
CA GLU A 265 -0.46 -29.63 -16.20
C GLU A 265 -1.67 -28.77 -16.57
N ARG A 266 -1.86 -27.64 -15.88
CA ARG A 266 -2.90 -26.64 -16.17
C ARG A 266 -2.44 -25.52 -17.08
N GLY A 267 -1.23 -25.63 -17.65
CA GLY A 267 -0.74 -24.73 -18.68
C GLY A 267 0.00 -23.49 -18.15
N MET A 268 0.35 -23.43 -16.86
CA MET A 268 1.25 -22.39 -16.35
C MET A 268 2.59 -22.45 -17.10
N LYS A 269 3.10 -21.28 -17.50
CA LYS A 269 4.41 -21.15 -18.17
C LYS A 269 5.35 -20.32 -17.31
N PHE A 270 6.43 -20.94 -16.85
CA PHE A 270 7.50 -20.22 -16.17
C PHE A 270 8.56 -19.79 -17.18
N VAL A 271 8.87 -18.50 -17.22
CA VAL A 271 10.00 -17.96 -18.00
C VAL A 271 11.21 -17.91 -17.08
N THR A 272 12.13 -18.86 -17.25
CA THR A 272 13.28 -19.03 -16.35
C THR A 272 14.61 -18.72 -17.01
N GLY A 273 15.63 -18.46 -16.20
CA GLY A 273 17.01 -18.24 -16.62
C GLY A 273 18.02 -18.69 -15.56
N PRO A 274 19.33 -18.67 -15.87
CA PRO A 274 20.37 -19.19 -14.98
C PRO A 274 20.81 -18.21 -13.88
N ASN A 275 20.51 -16.91 -13.99
CA ASN A 275 21.01 -15.90 -13.07
C ASN A 275 19.92 -15.51 -12.04
N PRO A 276 20.04 -15.91 -10.76
CA PRO A 276 19.02 -15.60 -9.75
C PRO A 276 18.84 -14.11 -9.44
N GLU A 277 19.78 -13.26 -9.84
CA GLU A 277 19.69 -11.79 -9.66
C GLU A 277 18.84 -11.10 -10.74
N THR A 278 18.70 -11.71 -11.92
CA THR A 278 18.01 -11.10 -13.07
C THR A 278 16.87 -11.94 -13.63
N ASP A 279 16.88 -13.24 -13.34
CA ASP A 279 15.99 -14.23 -13.91
C ASP A 279 15.25 -14.96 -12.77
N LEU A 280 14.02 -15.40 -13.06
CA LEU A 280 13.34 -16.38 -12.23
C LEU A 280 14.02 -17.75 -12.39
N THR A 281 14.35 -18.42 -11.29
CA THR A 281 14.96 -19.76 -11.34
C THR A 281 14.00 -20.86 -10.89
N GLU A 282 14.26 -22.11 -11.31
CA GLU A 282 13.48 -23.27 -10.84
C GLU A 282 13.54 -23.41 -9.30
N GLU A 283 14.69 -23.13 -8.69
CA GLU A 283 14.87 -23.16 -7.24
C GLU A 283 13.98 -22.13 -6.52
N GLN A 284 13.88 -20.92 -7.07
CA GLN A 284 12.98 -19.88 -6.55
C GLN A 284 11.50 -20.28 -6.69
N ILE A 285 11.12 -20.94 -7.79
CA ILE A 285 9.76 -21.45 -8.00
C ILE A 285 9.44 -22.54 -6.98
N LEU A 286 10.34 -23.53 -6.80
CA LEU A 286 10.15 -24.61 -5.83
C LEU A 286 10.07 -24.06 -4.40
N THR A 287 10.88 -23.06 -4.06
CA THR A 287 10.83 -22.42 -2.74
C THR A 287 9.51 -21.66 -2.53
N GLN A 288 8.97 -20.99 -3.55
CA GLN A 288 7.62 -20.41 -3.48
C GLN A 288 6.54 -21.49 -3.30
N CYS A 289 6.67 -22.64 -3.97
CA CYS A 289 5.74 -23.77 -3.77
C CYS A 289 5.79 -24.30 -2.32
N LYS A 290 6.97 -24.34 -1.70
CA LYS A 290 7.13 -24.67 -0.27
C LYS A 290 6.45 -23.64 0.62
N MET A 291 6.66 -22.35 0.34
CA MET A 291 6.06 -21.25 1.10
C MET A 291 4.53 -21.27 1.02
N TYR A 292 3.96 -21.64 -0.13
CA TYR A 292 2.52 -21.84 -0.30
C TYR A 292 1.98 -22.96 0.61
N ILE A 293 2.65 -24.11 0.65
CA ILE A 293 2.28 -25.22 1.55
C ILE A 293 2.39 -24.79 3.01
N ALA A 294 3.48 -24.11 3.37
CA ALA A 294 3.73 -23.58 4.71
C ALA A 294 2.63 -22.62 5.15
N ALA A 295 2.27 -21.65 4.30
CA ALA A 295 1.23 -20.66 4.58
C ALA A 295 -0.14 -21.32 4.84
N LEU A 296 -0.52 -22.31 4.03
CA LEU A 296 -1.78 -23.05 4.21
C LEU A 296 -1.82 -23.87 5.49
N ARG A 297 -0.71 -24.54 5.84
CA ARG A 297 -0.61 -25.32 7.08
C ARG A 297 -0.71 -24.42 8.30
N ILE A 298 0.02 -23.31 8.33
CA ILE A 298 -0.08 -22.33 9.42
C ILE A 298 -1.51 -21.77 9.48
N ALA A 299 -2.12 -21.42 8.35
CA ALA A 299 -3.49 -20.94 8.35
C ALA A 299 -4.49 -21.96 8.92
N ASP A 300 -4.36 -23.25 8.58
CA ASP A 300 -5.18 -24.33 9.16
C ASP A 300 -4.92 -24.52 10.67
N ASP A 301 -3.66 -24.52 11.10
CA ASP A 301 -3.28 -24.67 12.52
C ASP A 301 -3.94 -23.60 13.41
N PHE A 302 -4.01 -22.36 12.91
CA PHE A 302 -4.55 -21.21 13.63
C PHE A 302 -6.01 -20.88 13.27
N GLY A 303 -6.64 -21.64 12.37
CA GLY A 303 -8.03 -21.39 11.93
C GLY A 303 -8.23 -20.05 11.22
N CYS A 304 -7.21 -19.58 10.50
CA CYS A 304 -7.27 -18.34 9.74
C CYS A 304 -8.28 -18.42 8.60
N HIS A 305 -9.09 -17.38 8.46
CA HIS A 305 -10.06 -17.22 7.39
C HIS A 305 -9.51 -16.39 6.22
N THR A 306 -8.46 -15.63 6.48
CA THR A 306 -7.67 -14.87 5.51
C THR A 306 -6.28 -14.70 6.10
N ILE A 307 -5.25 -14.64 5.26
CA ILE A 307 -3.88 -14.40 5.71
C ILE A 307 -3.20 -13.31 4.86
N GLY A 308 -2.30 -12.55 5.45
CA GLY A 308 -1.50 -11.57 4.72
C GLY A 308 -0.04 -11.74 5.06
N ILE A 309 0.80 -11.69 4.03
CA ILE A 309 2.24 -11.81 4.14
C ILE A 309 2.84 -10.43 3.92
N GLN A 310 3.57 -9.92 4.92
CA GLN A 310 4.19 -8.61 4.83
C GLN A 310 5.22 -8.60 3.70
N TYR A 311 6.08 -9.62 3.68
CA TYR A 311 7.22 -9.84 2.79
C TYR A 311 8.28 -8.72 2.83
N GLN A 312 7.89 -7.49 2.52
CA GLN A 312 8.71 -6.29 2.52
C GLN A 312 8.65 -5.52 3.85
N GLN A 313 9.74 -5.18 4.52
CA GLN A 313 11.10 -5.72 4.39
C GLN A 313 11.29 -6.86 5.40
N GLY A 314 12.41 -7.57 5.33
CA GLY A 314 12.74 -8.68 6.24
C GLY A 314 12.69 -10.03 5.54
N LEU A 315 11.49 -10.56 5.24
CA LEU A 315 11.38 -11.89 4.63
C LEU A 315 11.96 -11.95 3.22
N LYS A 316 11.88 -10.85 2.47
CA LYS A 316 12.49 -10.70 1.14
C LYS A 316 14.01 -10.85 1.10
N ASP A 317 14.71 -10.81 2.25
CA ASP A 317 16.15 -11.07 2.34
C ASP A 317 16.45 -12.56 2.61
N LEU A 318 15.42 -13.39 2.83
CA LEU A 318 15.52 -14.80 3.22
C LEU A 318 14.83 -15.77 2.25
N LEU A 319 13.77 -15.33 1.58
CA LEU A 319 12.98 -16.11 0.62
C LEU A 319 12.79 -15.34 -0.69
N PRO A 320 12.53 -16.03 -1.81
CA PRO A 320 12.03 -15.38 -3.03
C PRO A 320 10.68 -14.69 -2.78
N ALA A 321 10.26 -13.88 -3.76
CA ALA A 321 8.98 -13.18 -3.75
C ALA A 321 7.82 -14.11 -3.41
N SER A 322 6.86 -13.59 -2.62
CA SER A 322 5.63 -14.31 -2.29
C SER A 322 4.64 -14.33 -3.45
N ASP A 323 4.88 -13.59 -4.53
CA ASP A 323 3.94 -13.39 -5.64
C ASP A 323 3.22 -14.67 -6.07
N LEU A 324 3.91 -15.76 -6.39
CA LEU A 324 3.24 -17.01 -6.83
C LEU A 324 2.31 -17.57 -5.74
N VAL A 325 2.73 -17.49 -4.47
CA VAL A 325 1.95 -17.92 -3.30
C VAL A 325 0.66 -17.13 -3.20
N GLU A 326 0.75 -15.80 -3.27
CA GLU A 326 -0.38 -14.88 -3.07
C GLU A 326 -1.46 -15.08 -4.14
N GLY A 327 -1.03 -15.28 -5.38
CA GLY A 327 -1.93 -15.53 -6.51
C GLY A 327 -2.63 -16.89 -6.41
N MET A 328 -1.92 -17.93 -5.96
CA MET A 328 -2.52 -19.25 -5.74
C MET A 328 -3.51 -19.27 -4.57
N LEU A 329 -3.21 -18.57 -3.47
CA LEU A 329 -4.08 -18.51 -2.30
C LEU A 329 -5.44 -17.86 -2.61
N ASN A 330 -5.43 -16.84 -3.47
CA ASN A 330 -6.63 -16.11 -3.89
C ASN A 330 -7.47 -16.82 -4.98
N ASN A 331 -7.10 -18.04 -5.39
CA ASN A 331 -7.83 -18.80 -6.40
C ASN A 331 -8.58 -20.00 -5.80
N THR A 332 -9.79 -20.31 -6.30
CA THR A 332 -10.50 -21.52 -5.85
C THR A 332 -9.96 -22.80 -6.50
N ASP A 333 -9.48 -22.71 -7.75
CA ASP A 333 -8.76 -23.78 -8.45
C ASP A 333 -7.25 -23.63 -8.20
N ARG A 334 -6.76 -24.27 -7.14
CA ARG A 334 -5.36 -24.17 -6.71
C ARG A 334 -4.77 -25.55 -6.39
N PRO A 335 -3.43 -25.70 -6.39
CA PRO A 335 -2.79 -26.97 -6.09
C PRO A 335 -3.22 -27.53 -4.72
N PRO A 336 -3.61 -28.81 -4.63
CA PRO A 336 -4.06 -29.41 -3.38
C PRO A 336 -2.92 -29.49 -2.37
N VAL A 337 -3.21 -29.21 -1.10
CA VAL A 337 -2.25 -29.31 0.01
C VAL A 337 -2.89 -30.08 1.14
N LEU A 338 -2.15 -31.02 1.74
CA LEU A 338 -2.62 -31.80 2.88
C LEU A 338 -2.26 -31.15 4.21
N SER A 339 -3.12 -31.36 5.21
CA SER A 339 -2.86 -31.07 6.61
C SER A 339 -1.57 -31.73 7.09
N ARG A 340 -1.01 -31.26 8.22
CA ARG A 340 0.25 -31.78 8.77
C ARG A 340 0.24 -33.29 9.02
N ASP A 341 -0.90 -33.84 9.41
CA ASP A 341 -1.12 -35.27 9.66
C ASP A 341 -1.42 -36.07 8.38
N GLY A 342 -1.51 -35.40 7.23
CA GLY A 342 -1.83 -35.99 5.93
C GLY A 342 -3.29 -36.43 5.77
N GLN A 343 -4.18 -36.13 6.72
CA GLN A 343 -5.54 -36.69 6.75
C GLN A 343 -6.58 -35.88 5.97
N ARG A 344 -6.36 -34.58 5.78
CA ARG A 344 -7.33 -33.67 5.16
C ARG A 344 -6.67 -32.87 4.05
N GLU A 345 -7.38 -32.70 2.94
CA GLU A 345 -7.05 -31.65 1.98
C GLU A 345 -7.50 -30.29 2.54
N LEU A 346 -6.58 -29.34 2.61
CA LEU A 346 -6.80 -28.01 3.16
C LEU A 346 -7.55 -27.14 2.17
N TYR A 347 -8.67 -26.57 2.61
CA TYR A 347 -9.55 -25.66 1.84
C TYR A 347 -9.85 -26.15 0.41
N ALA A 348 -10.18 -27.43 0.23
CA ALA A 348 -10.52 -28.01 -1.07
C ALA A 348 -11.65 -27.22 -1.77
N GLY A 349 -11.43 -26.83 -3.02
CA GLY A 349 -12.37 -26.03 -3.83
C GLY A 349 -12.67 -24.64 -3.27
N ARG A 350 -11.78 -24.11 -2.41
CA ARG A 350 -11.92 -22.79 -1.79
C ARG A 350 -10.61 -22.03 -1.85
N ALA A 351 -10.70 -20.73 -2.09
CA ALA A 351 -9.60 -19.82 -1.85
C ALA A 351 -9.36 -19.68 -0.35
N LEU A 352 -8.12 -19.36 0.02
CA LEU A 352 -7.79 -18.76 1.30
C LEU A 352 -7.46 -17.31 1.01
N PRO A 353 -8.42 -16.36 1.14
CA PRO A 353 -8.21 -14.98 0.76
C PRO A 353 -6.89 -14.45 1.32
N HIS A 354 -6.04 -13.97 0.43
CA HIS A 354 -4.73 -13.41 0.75
C HIS A 354 -4.71 -11.91 0.49
N PHE A 355 -4.11 -11.15 1.41
CA PHE A 355 -3.88 -9.72 1.24
C PHE A 355 -2.38 -9.40 1.22
N ASN A 356 -1.91 -8.94 0.06
CA ASN A 356 -0.52 -8.57 -0.17
C ASN A 356 -0.09 -7.47 0.79
N GLU A 357 1.20 -7.48 1.15
CA GLU A 357 1.82 -6.43 1.96
C GLU A 357 1.11 -6.19 3.31
N VAL A 358 0.43 -7.21 3.84
CA VAL A 358 -0.42 -7.12 5.03
C VAL A 358 -1.34 -5.89 5.04
N ASP A 359 -1.90 -5.51 3.87
CA ASP A 359 -2.97 -4.53 3.84
C ASP A 359 -4.25 -5.13 4.42
N GLU A 360 -4.47 -4.90 5.71
CA GLU A 360 -5.62 -5.44 6.43
C GLU A 360 -6.94 -4.83 5.98
N CYS A 361 -6.93 -3.63 5.39
CA CYS A 361 -8.13 -3.05 4.79
C CYS A 361 -8.53 -3.87 3.56
N ALA A 362 -7.55 -4.22 2.72
CA ALA A 362 -7.75 -5.13 1.61
C ALA A 362 -8.10 -6.56 2.08
N GLY A 363 -7.49 -7.05 3.17
CA GLY A 363 -7.82 -8.36 3.75
C GLY A 363 -9.24 -8.45 4.30
N LEU A 364 -9.69 -7.38 4.97
CA LEU A 364 -11.06 -7.29 5.48
C LEU A 364 -12.07 -7.21 4.32
N ASP A 365 -11.76 -6.44 3.28
CA ASP A 365 -12.56 -6.39 2.05
C ASP A 365 -12.61 -7.76 1.37
N ALA A 366 -11.46 -8.41 1.14
CA ALA A 366 -11.37 -9.72 0.50
C ALA A 366 -12.18 -10.79 1.27
N LEU A 367 -12.12 -10.79 2.61
CA LEU A 367 -12.94 -11.66 3.44
C LEU A 367 -14.44 -11.41 3.24
N MET A 368 -14.86 -10.14 3.16
CA MET A 368 -16.27 -9.79 2.94
C MET A 368 -16.71 -10.15 1.52
N THR A 369 -15.95 -9.74 0.52
CA THR A 369 -16.17 -10.02 -0.91
C THR A 369 -16.31 -11.52 -1.15
N HIS A 370 -15.39 -12.33 -0.62
CA HIS A 370 -15.45 -13.78 -0.76
C HIS A 370 -16.75 -14.36 -0.17
N ARG A 371 -17.18 -13.90 1.01
CA ARG A 371 -18.44 -14.37 1.64
C ARG A 371 -19.68 -13.95 0.84
N ILE A 372 -19.72 -12.70 0.38
CA ILE A 372 -20.84 -12.15 -0.39
C ILE A 372 -20.95 -12.87 -1.73
N HIS A 373 -19.86 -12.93 -2.50
CA HIS A 373 -19.85 -13.56 -3.82
C HIS A 373 -20.21 -15.04 -3.73
N THR A 374 -19.65 -15.77 -2.76
CA THR A 374 -20.01 -17.18 -2.53
C THR A 374 -21.51 -17.33 -2.24
N ALA A 375 -22.09 -16.48 -1.38
CA ALA A 375 -23.51 -16.54 -1.06
C ALA A 375 -24.43 -16.16 -2.25
N MET A 376 -23.92 -15.37 -3.19
CA MET A 376 -24.59 -15.00 -4.44
C MET A 376 -24.34 -16.00 -5.58
N GLY A 377 -23.51 -17.03 -5.38
CA GLY A 377 -23.10 -17.96 -6.44
C GLY A 377 -22.21 -17.31 -7.51
N GLN A 378 -21.50 -16.25 -7.15
CA GLN A 378 -20.52 -15.55 -8.01
C GLN A 378 -19.09 -16.05 -7.73
N PRO A 379 -18.16 -15.93 -8.69
CA PRO A 379 -16.75 -16.21 -8.48
C PRO A 379 -16.19 -15.40 -7.29
N PRO A 380 -15.61 -16.05 -6.26
CA PRO A 380 -15.14 -15.36 -5.06
C PRO A 380 -13.66 -14.95 -5.13
N GLU A 381 -12.96 -15.27 -6.21
CA GLU A 381 -11.58 -14.87 -6.46
C GLU A 381 -11.46 -13.35 -6.45
N THR A 382 -10.42 -12.86 -5.77
CA THR A 382 -10.18 -11.43 -5.64
C THR A 382 -8.70 -11.17 -5.39
N THR A 383 -8.26 -9.96 -5.71
CA THR A 383 -6.94 -9.46 -5.37
C THR A 383 -7.02 -7.97 -5.14
N LEU A 384 -6.10 -7.44 -4.34
CA LEU A 384 -5.90 -6.00 -4.26
C LEU A 384 -5.10 -5.53 -5.48
N HIS A 385 -5.27 -4.26 -5.84
CA HIS A 385 -4.53 -3.61 -6.92
C HIS A 385 -4.14 -2.20 -6.52
N ASP A 386 -2.95 -1.76 -6.93
CA ASP A 386 -2.65 -0.33 -6.92
C ASP A 386 -3.49 0.36 -7.98
N VAL A 387 -4.02 1.53 -7.63
CA VAL A 387 -4.47 2.51 -8.62
C VAL A 387 -3.23 3.19 -9.19
N ARG A 388 -2.61 2.55 -10.18
CA ARG A 388 -1.28 2.91 -10.66
C ARG A 388 -1.27 4.23 -11.44
N TRP A 389 -2.16 4.34 -12.43
CA TRP A 389 -2.23 5.48 -13.36
C TRP A 389 -3.55 5.42 -14.16
N GLY A 390 -3.87 6.47 -14.91
CA GLY A 390 -4.79 6.42 -16.04
C GLY A 390 -4.46 7.48 -17.09
N ASP A 391 -4.83 7.24 -18.34
CA ASP A 391 -4.71 8.21 -19.44
C ASP A 391 -5.82 7.96 -20.47
N GLN A 392 -6.02 8.89 -21.39
CA GLN A 392 -6.78 8.60 -22.60
C GLN A 392 -6.10 7.48 -23.37
N ASP A 393 -6.89 6.59 -23.97
CA ASP A 393 -6.34 5.56 -24.84
C ASP A 393 -5.75 6.17 -26.11
N ARG A 394 -4.42 6.35 -26.12
CA ARG A 394 -3.70 6.91 -27.28
C ARG A 394 -3.62 5.92 -28.45
N SER A 395 -3.90 4.63 -28.23
CA SER A 395 -3.96 3.65 -29.31
C SER A 395 -5.29 3.70 -30.08
N GLY A 396 -6.32 4.31 -29.50
CA GLY A 396 -7.66 4.42 -30.09
C GLY A 396 -8.46 3.11 -30.09
N THR A 397 -8.05 2.11 -29.32
CA THR A 397 -8.75 0.82 -29.20
C THR A 397 -10.06 0.93 -28.43
N VAL A 398 -10.11 1.81 -27.43
CA VAL A 398 -11.32 2.11 -26.67
C VAL A 398 -11.56 3.63 -26.61
N PRO A 399 -12.80 4.09 -26.78
CA PRO A 399 -13.11 5.49 -26.56
C PRO A 399 -13.06 5.79 -25.06
N GLY A 400 -12.16 6.70 -24.66
CA GLY A 400 -12.19 7.31 -23.33
C GLY A 400 -10.93 7.14 -22.50
N TYR A 401 -11.12 7.23 -21.19
CA TYR A 401 -10.06 7.23 -20.19
C TYR A 401 -9.90 5.83 -19.61
N ILE A 402 -8.67 5.30 -19.64
CA ILE A 402 -8.33 3.99 -19.10
C ILE A 402 -7.68 4.17 -17.74
N TRP A 403 -8.10 3.38 -16.75
CA TRP A 403 -7.40 3.21 -15.49
C TRP A 403 -6.57 1.93 -15.53
N VAL A 404 -5.33 2.03 -15.04
CA VAL A 404 -4.42 0.90 -14.86
C VAL A 404 -4.47 0.50 -13.41
N PHE A 405 -5.10 -0.66 -13.15
CA PHE A 405 -5.01 -1.37 -11.88
C PHE A 405 -3.92 -2.43 -12.01
N LEU A 406 -2.90 -2.32 -11.17
CA LEU A 406 -1.72 -3.18 -11.27
C LEU A 406 -1.17 -3.43 -9.87
N ILE A 407 -1.26 -4.66 -9.41
CA ILE A 407 -0.63 -5.07 -8.15
C ILE A 407 0.88 -5.21 -8.35
N SER A 408 1.66 -4.88 -7.32
CA SER A 408 3.09 -5.18 -7.25
C SER A 408 3.33 -6.65 -6.84
N GLY A 409 2.81 -7.57 -7.65
CA GLY A 409 2.85 -9.00 -7.37
C GLY A 409 2.02 -9.78 -8.36
N SER A 410 1.21 -10.71 -7.88
CA SER A 410 0.35 -11.56 -8.71
C SER A 410 -1.13 -11.28 -8.50
N ALA A 411 -1.92 -11.66 -9.51
CA ALA A 411 -3.38 -11.73 -9.44
C ALA A 411 -3.82 -13.19 -9.66
N PRO A 412 -4.96 -13.62 -9.10
CA PRO A 412 -5.52 -14.93 -9.40
C PRO A 412 -5.80 -15.02 -10.93
N PRO A 413 -5.59 -16.19 -11.55
CA PRO A 413 -5.74 -16.35 -12.99
C PRO A 413 -7.20 -16.48 -13.48
N ALA A 414 -8.16 -16.65 -12.56
CA ALA A 414 -9.58 -16.91 -12.83
C ALA A 414 -10.43 -15.65 -13.01
#